data_AF-A0A8T3MP38-F1
#
_entry.id   AF-A0A8T3MP38-F1
#
_cell.length_a   1.000
_cell.length_b   1.000
_cell.length_c   1.000
_cell.angle_alpha   90.00
_cell.angle_beta   90.00
_cell.angle_gamma   90.00
#
_symmetry.space_group_name_H-M   'P 1'
#
loop_
_entity.id
_entity.type
_entity.pdbx_description
1 polymer ?
#
loop_
_entity_poly.entity_id
_entity_poly.type
_entity_poly.pdbx_seq_one_letter_code
_entity_poly.pdbx_strand_id
1 'polypeptide(L)'
;WPGTARLVRSQVLSLREREYVVAARALGLRDGRILVRHILPNVLAVVLVSGALQVGAAILIEASLSFLGLGDRTVVSWGYMLNNAQPFLRSAPWLSVFPGLALVITVLGTNLLADGLQATWERPRT
;
A
#
# COMPACT_ATOMS: atom_id res chain seq x y z
N TRP A 1 -9.12 1.85 7.24
CA TRP A 1 -9.20 1.14 8.54
C TRP A 1 -10.22 -0.01 8.56
N PRO A 2 -11.52 0.16 8.22
CA PRO A 2 -12.46 -0.98 8.17
C PRO A 2 -12.10 -2.01 7.08
N GLY A 3 -11.69 -1.53 5.90
CA GLY A 3 -11.32 -2.39 4.77
C GLY A 3 -10.09 -3.28 5.06
N THR A 4 -9.02 -2.68 5.57
CA THR A 4 -7.79 -3.40 5.96
C THR A 4 -8.05 -4.42 7.06
N ALA A 5 -8.82 -4.06 8.10
CA ALA A 5 -9.17 -4.98 9.18
C ALA A 5 -10.03 -6.17 8.69
N ARG A 6 -10.97 -5.92 7.76
CA ARG A 6 -11.78 -6.97 7.12
C ARG A 6 -10.93 -7.90 6.25
N LEU A 7 -9.99 -7.34 5.49
CA LEU A 7 -9.01 -8.09 4.68
C LEU A 7 -8.15 -9.00 5.56
N VAL A 8 -7.64 -8.47 6.67
CA VAL A 8 -6.88 -9.25 7.66
C VAL A 8 -7.69 -10.41 8.19
N ARG A 9 -8.94 -10.15 8.61
CA ARG A 9 -9.82 -11.18 9.14
C ARG A 9 -10.12 -12.28 8.11
N SER A 10 -10.37 -11.93 6.85
CA SER A 10 -10.62 -12.92 5.79
C SER A 10 -9.38 -13.77 5.50
N GLN A 11 -8.19 -13.16 5.53
CA GLN A 11 -6.92 -13.88 5.35
C GLN A 11 -6.65 -14.82 6.52
N VAL A 12 -6.89 -14.39 7.76
CA VAL A 12 -6.78 -15.24 8.96
C VAL A 12 -7.73 -16.44 8.87
N LEU A 13 -9.00 -16.23 8.48
CA LEU A 13 -9.98 -17.30 8.30
C LEU A 13 -9.53 -18.31 7.26
N SER A 14 -9.08 -17.83 6.09
CA SER A 14 -8.58 -18.69 5.00
C SER A 14 -7.34 -19.49 5.41
N LEU A 15 -6.38 -18.86 6.10
CA LEU A 15 -5.16 -19.53 6.58
C LEU A 15 -5.45 -20.57 7.65
N ARG A 16 -6.46 -20.34 8.50
CA ARG A 16 -6.86 -21.26 9.58
C ARG A 16 -7.43 -22.58 9.06
N GLU A 17 -7.98 -22.59 7.85
CA GLU A 17 -8.58 -23.78 7.21
C GLU A 17 -7.58 -24.59 6.36
N ARG A 18 -6.32 -24.13 6.23
CA ARG A 18 -5.33 -24.86 5.42
C ARG A 18 -4.83 -26.14 6.10
N GLU A 19 -4.50 -27.13 5.28
CA GLU A 19 -4.07 -28.48 5.70
C GLU A 19 -2.87 -28.45 6.65
N TYR A 20 -1.93 -27.54 6.50
CA TYR A 20 -0.77 -27.44 7.41
C TYR A 20 -1.18 -26.99 8.83
N VAL A 21 -2.26 -26.20 8.99
CA VAL A 21 -2.79 -25.82 10.31
C VAL A 21 -3.49 -27.02 10.96
N VAL A 22 -4.23 -27.79 10.17
CA VAL A 22 -4.90 -29.01 10.62
C VAL A 22 -3.85 -30.06 11.05
N ALA A 23 -2.80 -30.26 10.25
CA ALA A 23 -1.69 -31.14 10.56
C ALA A 23 -0.91 -30.68 11.80
N ALA A 24 -0.62 -29.38 11.93
CA ALA A 24 0.03 -28.83 13.11
C ALA A 24 -0.79 -29.07 14.39
N ARG A 25 -2.13 -28.93 14.30
CA ARG A 25 -3.03 -29.20 15.42
C ARG A 25 -3.10 -30.70 15.74
N ALA A 26 -3.11 -31.57 14.72
CA ALA A 26 -3.04 -33.02 14.88
C ALA A 26 -1.73 -33.49 15.54
N LEU A 27 -0.64 -32.76 15.32
CA LEU A 27 0.66 -32.96 15.98
C LEU A 27 0.71 -32.39 17.42
N GLY A 28 -0.40 -31.88 17.96
CA GLY A 28 -0.49 -31.40 19.35
C GLY A 28 0.09 -30.01 19.60
N LEU A 29 0.32 -29.19 18.55
CA LEU A 29 0.77 -27.81 18.73
C LEU A 29 -0.33 -26.94 19.34
N ARG A 30 0.03 -26.15 20.37
CA ARG A 30 -0.85 -25.15 20.98
C ARG A 30 -1.25 -24.07 19.96
N ASP A 31 -2.52 -23.66 19.99
CA ASP A 31 -3.09 -22.67 19.07
C ASP A 31 -2.30 -21.35 19.01
N GLY A 32 -1.77 -20.86 20.14
CA GLY A 32 -0.94 -19.65 20.16
C GLY A 32 0.38 -19.82 19.37
N ARG A 33 0.99 -21.00 19.40
CA ARG A 33 2.21 -21.30 18.62
C ARG A 33 1.89 -21.44 17.13
N ILE A 34 0.73 -22.00 16.78
CA ILE A 34 0.24 -22.05 15.39
C ILE A 34 0.00 -20.63 14.88
N LEU A 35 -0.69 -19.79 15.66
CA LEU A 35 -1.00 -18.42 15.31
C LEU A 35 0.28 -17.61 15.04
N VAL A 36 1.23 -17.57 15.99
CA VAL A 36 2.43 -16.73 15.87
C VAL A 36 3.41 -17.25 14.81
N ARG A 37 3.56 -18.57 14.66
CA ARG A 37 4.59 -19.16 13.78
C ARG A 37 4.11 -19.43 12.36
N HIS A 38 2.81 -19.64 12.15
CA HIS A 38 2.27 -20.05 10.85
C HIS A 38 1.27 -19.04 10.25
N ILE A 39 0.42 -18.42 11.07
CA ILE A 39 -0.63 -17.51 10.57
C ILE A 39 -0.12 -16.06 10.53
N LEU A 40 0.49 -15.58 11.62
CA LEU A 40 0.93 -14.19 11.78
C LEU A 40 1.91 -13.73 10.70
N PRO A 41 2.95 -14.50 10.32
CA PRO A 41 3.90 -14.07 9.29
C PRO A 41 3.23 -13.91 7.92
N ASN A 42 2.28 -14.79 7.60
CA ASN A 42 1.53 -14.74 6.34
C ASN A 42 0.56 -13.55 6.30
N VAL A 43 -0.12 -13.28 7.41
CA VAL A 43 -1.05 -12.15 7.50
C VAL A 43 -0.31 -10.81 7.50
N LEU A 44 0.82 -10.72 8.22
CA LEU A 44 1.66 -9.51 8.26
C LEU A 44 2.16 -9.13 6.87
N ALA A 45 2.55 -10.11 6.04
CA ALA A 45 2.92 -9.88 4.65
C ALA A 45 1.78 -9.19 3.87
N VAL A 46 0.55 -9.72 3.95
CA VAL A 46 -0.62 -9.14 3.28
C VAL A 46 -0.93 -7.73 3.80
N VAL A 47 -0.80 -7.51 5.12
CA VAL A 47 -1.02 -6.18 5.73
C VAL A 47 0.00 -5.17 5.24
N LEU A 48 1.28 -5.53 5.17
CA LEU A 48 2.34 -4.64 4.72
C LEU A 48 2.17 -4.27 3.26
N VAL A 49 1.86 -5.24 2.39
CA VAL A 49 1.57 -4.99 0.97
C VAL A 49 0.35 -4.08 0.81
N SER A 50 -0.77 -4.41 1.46
CA SER A 50 -2.00 -3.61 1.40
C SER A 50 -1.83 -2.21 1.98
N GLY A 51 -1.00 -2.09 3.02
CA GLY A 51 -0.60 -0.80 3.60
C GLY A 51 0.18 0.04 2.59
N ALA A 52 1.17 -0.54 1.91
CA ALA A 52 1.95 0.15 0.90
C ALA A 52 1.09 0.65 -0.28
N LEU A 53 0.15 -0.16 -0.76
CA LEU A 53 -0.80 0.28 -1.80
C LEU A 53 -1.69 1.45 -1.32
N GLN A 54 -2.11 1.43 -0.05
CA GLN A 54 -2.87 2.55 0.53
C GLN A 54 -2.03 3.83 0.65
N VAL A 55 -0.72 3.73 0.86
CA VAL A 55 0.17 4.89 0.86
C VAL A 55 0.20 5.55 -0.52
N GLY A 56 0.33 4.77 -1.60
CA GLY A 56 0.26 5.31 -2.96
C GLY A 56 -1.05 6.04 -3.25
N ALA A 57 -2.18 5.48 -2.82
CA ALA A 57 -3.48 6.13 -2.95
C ALA A 57 -3.60 7.40 -2.10
N ALA A 58 -3.05 7.40 -0.88
CA ALA A 58 -3.06 8.57 0.01
C ALA A 58 -2.25 9.74 -0.58
N ILE A 59 -1.10 9.46 -1.21
CA ILE A 59 -0.30 10.46 -1.92
C ILE A 59 -1.12 11.11 -3.04
N LEU A 60 -1.82 10.33 -3.86
CA LEU A 60 -2.67 10.86 -4.92
C LEU A 60 -3.82 11.73 -4.39
N ILE A 61 -4.44 11.31 -3.28
CA ILE A 61 -5.53 12.06 -2.65
C ILE A 61 -5.01 13.39 -2.12
N GLU A 62 -3.90 13.39 -1.37
CA GLU A 62 -3.26 14.61 -0.86
C GLU A 62 -2.89 15.54 -2.00
N ALA A 63 -2.20 15.04 -3.03
CA ALA A 63 -1.82 15.82 -4.20
C ALA A 63 -3.05 16.39 -4.94
N SER A 64 -4.14 15.64 -5.04
CA SER A 64 -5.39 16.13 -5.64
C SER A 64 -6.03 17.24 -4.82
N LEU A 65 -6.08 17.08 -3.49
CA LEU A 65 -6.60 18.12 -2.59
C LEU A 65 -5.74 19.39 -2.65
N SER A 66 -4.42 19.23 -2.60
CA SER A 66 -3.45 20.31 -2.76
C SER A 66 -3.58 21.00 -4.12
N PHE A 67 -3.80 20.23 -5.20
CA PHE A 67 -4.06 20.77 -6.54
C PHE A 67 -5.37 21.58 -6.61
N LEU A 68 -6.41 21.14 -5.89
CA LEU A 68 -7.67 21.88 -5.76
C LEU A 68 -7.58 23.09 -4.80
N GLY A 69 -6.42 23.31 -4.18
CA GLY A 69 -6.21 24.40 -3.22
C GLY A 69 -6.79 24.15 -1.83
N LEU A 70 -7.16 22.89 -1.55
CA LEU A 70 -7.68 22.38 -0.27
C LEU A 70 -6.59 21.80 0.64
N GLY A 71 -5.35 21.73 0.17
CA GLY A 71 -4.18 21.30 0.94
C GLY A 71 -3.59 22.40 1.83
N ASP A 72 -2.62 22.01 2.65
CA ASP A 72 -1.85 22.96 3.47
C ASP A 72 -0.99 23.85 2.56
N ARG A 73 -1.22 25.17 2.61
CA ARG A 73 -0.52 26.15 1.78
C ARG A 73 0.86 26.53 2.33
N THR A 74 1.16 26.15 3.58
CA THR A 74 2.47 26.42 4.20
C THR A 74 3.53 25.42 3.77
N VAL A 75 3.11 24.24 3.30
CA VAL A 75 4.00 23.17 2.81
C VAL A 75 3.89 23.08 1.30
N VAL A 76 5.03 23.26 0.60
CA VAL A 76 5.07 23.10 -0.85
C VAL A 76 4.97 21.61 -1.19
N SER A 77 3.79 21.18 -1.65
CA SER A 77 3.55 19.85 -2.22
C SER A 77 3.57 19.85 -3.75
N TRP A 78 3.74 18.69 -4.37
CA TRP A 78 3.68 18.58 -5.84
C TRP A 78 2.29 18.93 -6.40
N GLY A 79 1.22 18.63 -5.65
CA GLY A 79 -0.14 19.08 -5.99
C GLY A 79 -0.26 20.61 -5.99
N TYR A 80 0.35 21.27 -5.01
CA TYR A 80 0.41 22.73 -4.94
C TYR A 80 1.24 23.33 -6.10
N MET A 81 2.37 22.71 -6.46
CA MET A 81 3.15 23.12 -7.64
C MET A 81 2.34 23.02 -8.94
N LEU A 82 1.56 21.95 -9.11
CA LEU A 82 0.66 21.80 -10.24
C LEU A 82 -0.44 22.86 -10.26
N ASN A 83 -0.98 23.24 -9.10
CA ASN A 83 -1.98 24.31 -9.00
C ASN A 83 -1.40 25.65 -9.50
N ASN A 84 -0.22 26.01 -9.02
CA ASN A 84 0.47 27.24 -9.41
C ASN A 84 0.94 27.25 -10.87
N ALA A 85 1.09 26.10 -11.51
CA ALA A 85 1.51 26.00 -12.91
C ALA A 85 0.37 26.30 -13.91
N GLN A 86 -0.91 26.30 -13.48
CA GLN A 86 -2.07 26.49 -14.37
C GLN A 86 -2.00 27.76 -15.24
N PRO A 87 -1.65 28.95 -14.71
CA PRO A 87 -1.57 30.17 -15.52
C PRO A 87 -0.46 30.11 -16.58
N PHE A 88 0.55 29.28 -16.34
CA PHE A 88 1.76 29.20 -17.15
C PHE A 88 1.75 28.02 -18.14
N LEU A 89 0.64 27.27 -18.27
CA LEU A 89 0.60 26.09 -19.14
C LEU A 89 0.93 26.38 -20.60
N ARG A 90 0.59 27.59 -21.09
CA ARG A 90 0.89 28.00 -22.48
C ARG A 90 2.29 28.59 -22.65
N SER A 91 2.84 29.23 -21.62
CA SER A 91 4.12 29.95 -21.68
C SER A 91 5.30 29.11 -21.18
N ALA A 92 5.06 28.26 -20.18
CA ALA A 92 6.05 27.47 -19.47
C ALA A 92 5.47 26.12 -19.01
N PRO A 93 5.12 25.21 -19.96
CA PRO A 93 4.52 23.91 -19.65
C PRO A 93 5.43 23.01 -18.78
N TRP A 94 6.74 23.23 -18.77
CA TRP A 94 7.66 22.48 -17.91
C TRP A 94 7.35 22.62 -16.42
N LEU A 95 6.73 23.73 -16.00
CA LEU A 95 6.34 23.96 -14.60
C LEU A 95 5.31 22.94 -14.10
N SER A 96 4.46 22.38 -14.96
CA SER A 96 3.52 21.31 -14.60
C SER A 96 4.08 19.92 -14.87
N VAL A 97 4.92 19.76 -15.90
CA VAL A 97 5.48 18.45 -16.30
C VAL A 97 6.39 17.86 -15.21
N PHE A 98 7.29 18.64 -14.61
CA PHE A 98 8.19 18.14 -13.58
C PHE A 98 7.47 17.61 -12.32
N PRO A 99 6.59 18.37 -11.65
CA PRO A 99 5.85 17.86 -10.50
C PRO A 99 4.88 16.73 -10.88
N GLY A 100 4.31 16.76 -12.09
CA GLY A 100 3.48 15.66 -12.60
C GLY A 100 4.26 14.35 -12.77
N LEU A 101 5.44 14.39 -13.38
CA LEU A 101 6.31 13.22 -13.53
C LEU A 101 6.81 12.71 -12.19
N ALA A 102 7.18 13.60 -11.25
CA ALA A 102 7.60 13.21 -9.91
C ALA A 102 6.48 12.45 -9.17
N LEU A 103 5.24 12.92 -9.26
CA LEU A 103 4.06 12.23 -8.72
C LEU A 103 3.89 10.85 -9.34
N VAL A 104 3.92 10.76 -10.68
CA VAL A 104 3.74 9.50 -11.40
C VAL A 104 4.81 8.48 -11.00
N ILE A 105 6.09 8.88 -11.02
CA ILE A 105 7.21 8.01 -10.66
C ILE A 105 7.09 7.54 -9.22
N THR A 106 6.72 8.42 -8.29
CA THR A 106 6.58 8.07 -6.87
C THR A 106 5.46 7.07 -6.65
N VAL A 107 4.28 7.33 -7.22
CA VAL A 107 3.12 6.46 -7.06
C VAL A 107 3.37 5.11 -7.72
N LEU A 108 3.89 5.09 -8.95
CA LEU A 108 4.26 3.87 -9.63
C LEU A 108 5.34 3.11 -8.86
N GLY A 109 6.37 3.78 -8.37
CA GLY A 109 7.41 3.20 -7.54
C GLY A 109 6.83 2.53 -6.29
N THR A 110 5.95 3.21 -5.57
CA THR A 110 5.29 2.63 -4.38
C THR A 110 4.41 1.43 -4.71
N ASN A 111 3.67 1.47 -5.82
CA ASN A 111 2.82 0.36 -6.26
C ASN A 111 3.66 -0.84 -6.69
N LEU A 112 4.69 -0.62 -7.52
CA LEU A 112 5.59 -1.68 -7.97
C LEU A 112 6.37 -2.31 -6.81
N LEU A 113 6.76 -1.51 -5.81
CA LEU A 113 7.37 -2.03 -4.59
C LEU A 113 6.39 -2.92 -3.80
N ALA A 114 5.12 -2.52 -3.70
CA ALA A 114 4.10 -3.32 -3.05
C ALA A 114 3.86 -4.64 -3.79
N ASP A 115 3.75 -4.59 -5.13
CA ASP A 115 3.56 -5.76 -5.99
C ASP A 115 4.78 -6.69 -5.93
N GLY A 116 5.99 -6.13 -5.97
CA GLY A 116 7.23 -6.88 -5.83
C GLY A 116 7.32 -7.58 -4.47
N LEU A 117 6.95 -6.87 -3.39
CA LEU A 117 6.87 -7.46 -2.06
C LEU A 117 5.86 -8.61 -2.05
N GLN A 118 4.66 -8.42 -2.59
CA GLN A 118 3.63 -9.46 -2.69
C GLN A 118 4.15 -10.71 -3.40
N ALA A 119 4.80 -10.53 -4.55
CA ALA A 119 5.36 -11.62 -5.34
C ALA A 119 6.43 -12.42 -4.57
N THR A 120 7.20 -11.79 -3.68
CA THR A 120 8.17 -12.53 -2.83
C THR A 120 7.50 -13.39 -1.76
N TRP A 121 6.36 -12.97 -1.23
CA TRP A 121 5.63 -13.69 -0.18
C TRP A 121 4.78 -14.83 -0.71
N GLU A 122 4.27 -14.72 -1.94
CA GLU A 122 3.48 -15.78 -2.59
C GLU A 122 4.33 -16.95 -3.09
N ARG A 123 5.66 -16.77 -3.21
CA ARG A 123 6.56 -17.87 -3.61
C ARG A 123 6.51 -18.99 -2.57
N PRO A 124 6.18 -20.24 -2.98
CA PRO A 124 6.27 -21.38 -2.09
C PRO A 124 7.71 -21.49 -1.59
N ARG A 125 7.90 -21.41 -0.27
CA ARG A 125 9.19 -21.72 0.35
C ARG A 125 9.41 -23.22 0.17
N THR A 126 10.17 -23.59 -0.85
CA THR A 126 10.70 -24.95 -1.08
C THR A 126 11.67 -25.33 0.02
#